data_AF-E1JR09-F1
#
_entry.id   AF-E1JR09-F1
#
_cell.length_a   1.000
_cell.length_b   1.000
_cell.length_c   1.000
_cell.angle_alpha   90.00
_cell.angle_beta   90.00
_cell.angle_gamma   90.00
#
_symmetry.space_group_name_H-M   'P 1'
#
loop_
_entity.id
_entity.type
_entity.pdbx_description
1 polymer ?
#
loop_
_entity_poly.entity_id
_entity_poly.type
_entity_poly.pdbx_seq_one_letter_code
_entity_poly.pdbx_strand_id
1 'polypeptide(L)' 'MRNFLQHCFNDGHLYCRLCDLGVSEARAKRWATSLARWIRPLLYGPVKASDQKL' A
#
# COMPACT_ATOMS: atom_id res chain seq x y z
N MET A 1 -10.80 5.81 12.86
CA MET A 1 -9.37 5.53 12.58
C MET A 1 -9.12 4.79 11.27
N ARG A 2 -9.94 3.80 10.88
CA ARG A 2 -9.75 2.98 9.66
C ARG A 2 -9.60 3.79 8.35
N ASN A 3 -10.44 4.81 8.14
CA ASN A 3 -10.38 5.66 6.94
C ASN A 3 -9.08 6.50 6.85
N PHE A 4 -8.55 6.92 8.00
CA PHE A 4 -7.30 7.68 8.07
C PHE A 4 -6.11 6.82 7.69
N LEU A 5 -6.04 5.58 8.20
CA LEU A 5 -4.99 4.64 7.80
C LEU A 5 -5.10 4.26 6.31
N GLN A 6 -6.31 4.05 5.78
CA GLN A 6 -6.50 3.79 4.35
C GLN A 6 -6.00 4.94 3.47
N HIS A 7 -6.18 6.19 3.91
CA HIS A 7 -5.67 7.36 3.21
C HIS A 7 -4.13 7.44 3.29
N CYS A 8 -3.54 7.22 4.48
CA CYS A 8 -2.09 7.25 4.66
C CYS A 8 -1.34 6.12 3.94
N PHE A 9 -1.97 4.95 3.79
CA PHE A 9 -1.40 3.78 3.12
C PHE A 9 -1.91 3.59 1.68
N ASN A 10 -2.50 4.63 1.09
CA ASN A 10 -2.79 4.64 -0.33
C ASN A 10 -1.46 4.59 -1.11
N ASP A 11 -1.41 3.85 -2.22
CA ASP A 11 -0.18 3.57 -2.97
C ASP A 11 0.61 4.85 -3.32
N GLY A 12 -0.09 5.94 -3.65
CA GLY A 12 0.52 7.24 -3.94
C GLY A 12 1.19 7.89 -2.72
N HIS A 13 0.57 7.81 -1.53
CA HIS A 13 1.15 8.36 -0.31
C HIS A 13 2.36 7.56 0.15
N LEU A 14 2.28 6.23 0.05
CA LEU A 14 3.39 5.32 0.34
C LEU A 14 4.59 5.60 -0.57
N TYR A 15 4.34 5.79 -1.87
CA TYR A 15 5.36 6.17 -2.83
C TYR A 15 6.01 7.51 -2.49
N CYS A 16 5.21 8.57 -2.29
CA CYS A 16 5.74 9.90 -1.96
C CYS A 16 6.56 9.88 -0.67
N ARG A 17 6.12 9.11 0.34
CA ARG A 17 6.84 9.01 1.61
C ARG A 17 8.14 8.21 1.50
N LEU A 18 8.19 7.20 0.62
CA LEU A 18 9.42 6.49 0.33
C LEU A 18 10.41 7.38 -0.44
N CYS A 19 9.93 8.21 -1.37
CA CYS A 19 10.75 9.20 -2.05
C CYS A 19 11.28 10.27 -1.08
N ASP A 20 10.46 10.75 -0.13
CA ASP A 20 10.85 11.69 0.93
C ASP A 20 11.94 11.11 1.84
N LEU A 21 11.91 9.80 2.08
CA LEU A 21 12.95 9.05 2.79
C LEU A 21 14.23 8.81 1.95
N GLY A 22 14.31 9.35 0.73
CA GLY A 22 15.47 9.22 -0.15
C GLY A 22 15.56 7.88 -0.89
N VAL A 23 14.47 7.11 -0.93
CA VAL A 23 14.43 5.86 -1.70
C VAL A 23 14.30 6.20 -3.19
N SER A 24 15.16 5.63 -4.03
CA SER A 24 15.09 5.80 -5.49
C SER A 24 13.73 5.35 -6.06
N GLU A 25 13.19 6.06 -7.05
CA GLU A 25 11.84 5.82 -7.60
C GLU A 25 11.52 4.35 -7.88
N ALA A 26 12.44 3.62 -8.51
CA ALA A 26 12.25 2.21 -8.83
C ALA A 26 12.07 1.33 -7.58
N ARG A 27 12.80 1.63 -6.49
CA ARG A 27 12.63 0.97 -5.20
C ARG A 27 11.38 1.47 -4.49
N ALA A 28 11.12 2.78 -4.49
CA ALA A 28 9.95 3.38 -3.86
C ALA A 28 8.66 2.78 -4.43
N LYS A 29 8.58 2.60 -5.76
CA LYS A 29 7.44 1.97 -6.44
C LYS A 29 7.28 0.50 -6.03
N ARG A 30 8.37 -0.28 -6.03
CA ARG A 30 8.36 -1.68 -5.57
C ARG A 30 7.91 -1.81 -4.12
N TRP A 31 8.46 -0.99 -3.24
CA TRP A 31 8.18 -1.01 -1.82
C TRP A 31 6.76 -0.54 -1.50
N ALA A 32 6.28 0.51 -2.17
CA ALA A 32 4.91 0.98 -2.04
C ALA A 32 3.91 -0.16 -2.37
N THR A 33 4.10 -0.85 -3.50
CA THR A 33 3.23 -1.97 -3.88
C THR A 33 3.34 -3.15 -2.91
N SER A 34 4.55 -3.50 -2.45
CA SER A 34 4.74 -4.57 -1.46
C SER A 34 4.07 -4.25 -0.12
N LEU A 35 4.23 -3.01 0.37
CA LEU A 35 3.63 -2.55 1.62
C LEU A 35 2.11 -2.45 1.50
N ALA A 36 1.60 -1.89 0.40
CA ALA A 36 0.15 -1.85 0.14
C ALA A 36 -0.46 -3.25 0.13
N ARG A 37 0.23 -4.24 -0.44
CA ARG A 37 -0.23 -5.64 -0.47
C ARG A 37 -0.23 -6.30 0.91
N TRP A 38 0.74 -5.98 1.76
CA TRP A 38 0.82 -6.46 3.14
C TRP A 38 -0.20 -5.79 4.07
N ILE A 39 -0.44 -4.50 3.86
CA ILE A 39 -1.29 -3.67 4.73
C ILE A 39 -2.75 -3.76 4.30
N ARG A 40 -3.05 -4.06 3.03
CA ARG A 40 -4.41 -4.31 2.52
C ARG A 40 -5.21 -5.28 3.39
N PRO A 41 -4.74 -6.49 3.73
CA PRO A 41 -5.50 -7.41 4.58
C PRO A 41 -5.70 -6.89 6.01
N LEU A 42 -4.79 -6.06 6.53
CA LEU A 42 -4.92 -5.42 7.85
C LEU A 42 -5.93 -4.27 7.85
N LEU A 43 -6.00 -3.47 6.78
CA LEU A 43 -6.89 -2.31 6.70
C LEU A 43 -8.27 -2.62 6.14
N TYR A 44 -8.34 -3.51 5.16
CA TYR A 44 -9.58 -3.84 4.45
C TYR A 44 -10.19 -5.17 4.92
N GLY A 45 -9.48 -5.94 5.75
CA GLY A 45 -9.84 -7.29 6.15
C GLY A 45 -9.26 -8.33 5.19
N PRO A 46 -9.27 -9.63 5.55
CA PRO A 46 -8.70 -10.68 4.70
C PRO A 46 -9.31 -10.59 3.32
N VAL A 47 -8.46 -10.49 2.29
CA VAL A 47 -8.89 -10.61 0.90
C VAL A 47 -9.54 -11.98 0.78
N LYS A 48 -10.87 -12.02 0.73
CA LYS A 48 -11.57 -13.26 0.40
C LYS A 48 -11.09 -13.63 -1.01
N ALA A 49 -10.57 -14.84 -1.16
CA ALA A 49 -10.08 -15.39 -2.43
C ALA A 49 -11.11 -15.38 -3.58
N SER A 50 -12.34 -14.94 -3.30
CA SER A 50 -13.43 -14.74 -4.25
C SER A 50 -13.22 -13.59 -5.24
N ASP A 51 -12.31 -12.64 -4.98
CA ASP A 51 -12.04 -11.50 -5.89
C ASP A 51 -10.91 -11.79 -6.90
N GLN A 52 -10.36 -13.02 -6.90
CA GLN A 52 -9.40 -13.48 -7.91
C GLN A 52 -10.12 -14.20 -9.07
N LYS A 53 -11.16 -13.57 -9.62
CA LYS A 53 -11.70 -13.90 -10.94
C LYS A 53 -12.05 -12.60 -11.65
N LEU A 54 -11.11 -12.10 -12.46
CA LEU A 54 -11.22 -11.97 -13.92
C LEU A 54 -9.97 -11.24 -14.44
#